data_AF-A0A522BME7-F1
#
_entry.id   AF-A0A522BME7-F1
#
_cell.length_a   1.000
_cell.length_b   1.000
_cell.length_c   1.000
_cell.angle_alpha   90.00
_cell.angle_beta   90.00
_cell.angle_gamma   90.00
#
_symmetry.space_group_name_H-M   'P 1'
#
loop_
_entity.id
_entity.type
_entity.pdbx_description
1 polymer ?
#
loop_
_entity_poly.entity_id
_entity_poly.type
_entity_poly.pdbx_seq_one_letter_code
_entity_poly.pdbx_strand_id
1 'polypeptide(L)' 'MNGVHPSVRNVVSALSAAGAAGEVRVLDDSARTAAEAAAALGCAVGAIANSLVFTADGEPLLVLTSGAHRVD' A
#
# COMPACT_ATOMS: atom_id res chain seq x y z
N MET A 1 15.21 11.54 -8.08
CA MET A 1 13.85 10.98 -8.24
C MET A 1 12.97 11.91 -9.09
N ASN A 2 13.42 12.26 -10.30
CA ASN A 2 12.58 13.00 -11.24
C ASN A 2 11.65 12.00 -11.95
N GLY A 3 10.34 12.25 -11.95
CA GLY A 3 9.34 11.41 -12.63
C GLY A 3 8.43 10.57 -11.73
N VAL A 4 8.64 10.55 -10.41
CA VAL A 4 7.78 9.80 -9.47
C VAL A 4 6.56 10.64 -9.07
N HIS A 5 5.37 10.04 -9.01
CA HIS A 5 4.12 10.75 -8.65
C HIS A 5 4.21 11.42 -7.26
N PRO A 6 3.65 12.63 -7.05
CA PRO A 6 3.70 13.32 -5.75
C PRO A 6 3.25 12.48 -4.56
N SER A 7 2.18 11.69 -4.71
CA SER A 7 1.69 10.80 -3.64
C SER A 7 2.72 9.76 -3.21
N VAL A 8 3.50 9.21 -4.14
CA VAL A 8 4.56 8.25 -3.81
C VAL A 8 5.66 8.94 -3.01
N ARG A 9 6.03 10.18 -3.35
CA ARG A 9 7.00 10.96 -2.57
C ARG A 9 6.52 11.21 -1.14
N ASN A 10 5.23 11.49 -0.95
CA ASN A 10 4.65 11.70 0.38
C ASN A 10 4.75 10.43 1.23
N VAL A 11 4.44 9.25 0.66
CA VAL A 11 4.57 7.96 1.34
C VAL A 11 6.03 7.68 1.71
N VAL A 12 6.97 7.88 0.78
CA VAL A 12 8.42 7.68 1.04
C VAL A 12 8.90 8.58 2.18
N SER A 13 8.50 9.86 2.17
CA SER A 13 8.84 10.81 3.24
C SER A 13 8.30 10.37 4.60
N ALA A 14 7.02 9.95 4.65
CA ALA A 14 6.38 9.49 5.87
C ALA A 14 7.03 8.22 6.43
N LEU A 15 7.35 7.23 5.57
CA LEU A 15 8.05 6.01 5.97
C LEU A 15 9.44 6.30 6.53
N SER A 16 10.19 7.19 5.87
CA SER A 16 11.52 7.61 6.32
C SER A 16 11.46 8.32 7.68
N ALA A 17 10.52 9.26 7.84
CA ALA A 17 10.31 9.98 9.10
C ALA A 17 9.90 9.05 10.25
N ALA A 18 9.19 7.95 9.95
CA ALA A 18 8.81 6.93 10.93
C ALA A 18 9.92 5.90 11.24
N GLY A 19 11.07 5.97 10.55
CA GLY A 19 12.15 4.99 10.70
C GLY A 19 11.80 3.60 10.16
N ALA A 20 10.82 3.51 9.25
CA ALA A 20 10.39 2.25 8.68
C ALA A 20 11.50 1.63 7.82
N ALA A 21 11.67 0.30 7.94
CA ALA A 21 12.57 -0.45 7.08
C ALA A 21 11.84 -0.84 5.78
N GLY A 22 12.55 -0.78 4.65
CA GLY A 22 12.06 -1.20 3.34
C GLY A 22 12.26 -0.16 2.24
N GLU A 23 12.06 -0.59 0.99
CA GLU A 23 12.25 0.23 -0.20
C GLU A 23 10.94 0.32 -0.99
N VAL A 24 10.57 1.54 -1.40
CA VAL A 24 9.46 1.74 -2.33
C VAL A 24 9.95 1.44 -3.74
N ARG A 25 9.34 0.41 -4.36
CA ARG A 25 9.62 0.01 -5.74
C ARG A 25 8.54 0.55 -6.67
N VAL A 26 8.95 1.21 -7.76
CA VAL A 26 8.05 1.53 -8.86
C VAL A 26 7.92 0.27 -9.72
N LEU A 27 6.69 -0.19 -9.92
CA LEU A 27 6.40 -1.36 -10.73
C LEU A 27 6.16 -0.91 -12.18
N ASP A 28 6.62 -1.72 -13.13
CA ASP A 28 6.35 -1.51 -14.57
C ASP A 28 4.89 -1.86 -14.91
N ASP A 29 4.31 -2.82 -14.17
CA ASP A 29 2.92 -3.26 -14.27
C ASP A 29 2.00 -2.57 -13.24
N SER A 30 0.69 -2.74 -13.43
CA SER A 30 -0.35 -2.25 -12.52
C SER A 30 -0.20 -2.80 -11.10
N ALA A 31 -0.45 -1.96 -10.10
CA ALA A 31 -0.59 -2.35 -8.69
C ALA A 31 -2.03 -2.11 -8.20
N ARG A 32 -3.02 -2.09 -9.10
CA ARG A 32 -4.41 -1.72 -8.79
C ARG A 32 -5.09 -2.76 -7.90
N THR A 33 -4.72 -4.03 -8.04
CA THR A 33 -5.24 -5.11 -7.19
C THR A 33 -4.11 -5.79 -6.41
N ALA A 34 -4.47 -6.42 -5.29
CA ALA A 34 -3.51 -7.19 -4.50
C ALA A 34 -2.88 -8.34 -5.31
N ALA A 35 -3.65 -8.97 -6.21
CA ALA A 35 -3.14 -10.04 -7.06
C ALA A 35 -2.10 -9.53 -8.08
N GLU A 36 -2.37 -8.40 -8.73
CA GLU A 36 -1.42 -7.77 -9.67
C GLU A 36 -0.13 -7.34 -8.95
N ALA A 37 -0.25 -6.66 -7.81
CA ALA A 37 0.91 -6.24 -7.02
C ALA A 37 1.75 -7.43 -6.53
N ALA A 38 1.10 -8.49 -6.06
CA ALA A 38 1.78 -9.70 -5.61
C ALA A 38 2.55 -10.39 -6.73
N ALA A 39 1.94 -10.49 -7.92
CA ALA A 39 2.58 -11.05 -9.11
C ALA A 39 3.82 -10.23 -9.51
N ALA A 40 3.70 -8.90 -9.57
CA ALA A 40 4.80 -8.01 -9.93
C ALA A 40 5.96 -8.03 -8.90
N LEU A 41 5.66 -8.29 -7.62
CA LEU A 41 6.65 -8.36 -6.55
C LEU A 41 7.19 -9.78 -6.31
N GLY A 42 6.59 -10.82 -6.89
CA GLY A 42 6.97 -12.21 -6.68
C GLY A 42 6.70 -12.71 -5.26
N CYS A 43 5.59 -12.29 -4.65
CA CYS A 43 5.21 -12.67 -3.29
C CYS A 43 3.79 -13.26 -3.22
N ALA A 44 3.42 -13.82 -2.07
CA ALA A 44 2.06 -14.28 -1.85
C ALA A 44 1.08 -13.10 -1.78
N VAL A 45 -0.13 -13.24 -2.31
CA VAL A 45 -1.18 -12.20 -2.24
C VAL A 45 -1.45 -11.75 -0.81
N GLY A 46 -1.35 -12.67 0.15
CA GLY A 46 -1.54 -12.36 1.57
C GLY A 46 -0.47 -11.42 2.16
N ALA A 47 0.67 -11.26 1.50
CA ALA A 47 1.72 -10.32 1.89
C ALA A 47 1.45 -8.87 1.41
N ILE A 48 0.46 -8.68 0.53
CA ILE A 48 0.04 -7.34 0.11
C ILE A 48 -0.95 -6.80 1.14
N ALA A 49 -0.69 -5.61 1.68
CA ALA A 49 -1.61 -4.92 2.58
C ALA A 49 -2.51 -3.96 1.78
N ASN A 50 -3.80 -3.96 2.08
CA ASN A 50 -4.76 -2.96 1.60
C ASN A 50 -5.05 -1.95 2.73
N SER A 51 -5.12 -0.67 2.37
CA SER A 51 -5.59 0.40 3.25
C SER A 51 -7.01 0.80 2.85
N LEU A 52 -7.98 0.53 3.71
CA LEU A 52 -9.37 0.89 3.50
C LEU A 52 -9.75 2.00 4.48
N VAL A 53 -10.35 3.08 3.97
CA VAL A 53 -10.73 4.23 4.79
C VAL A 53 -12.25 4.28 4.86
N PHE A 54 -12.77 4.30 6.08
CA PHE A 54 -14.19 4.37 6.40
C PHE A 54 -14.48 5.51 7.36
N THR A 55 -15.77 5.81 7.55
CA THR A 55 -16.25 6.60 8.68
C THR A 55 -17.00 5.66 9.63
N ALA A 56 -16.66 5.69 10.91
CA ALA A 56 -17.33 4.91 11.96
C ALA A 56 -17.64 5.83 13.14
N ASP A 57 -18.91 5.88 13.55
CA ASP A 57 -19.39 6.73 14.65
C ASP A 57 -18.98 8.22 14.52
N GLY A 58 -18.90 8.71 13.28
CA GLY A 58 -18.51 10.10 12.96
C GLY A 58 -17.01 10.34 12.87
N GLU A 59 -16.17 9.35 13.18
CA GLU A 59 -14.71 9.44 13.16
C GLU A 59 -14.10 8.67 11.96
N PRO A 60 -12.96 9.12 11.41
CA PRO A 60 -12.27 8.41 10.35
C PRO A 60 -11.60 7.13 10.88
N LEU A 61 -11.83 6.01 10.19
CA LEU A 61 -11.25 4.70 10.50
C LEU A 61 -10.38 4.23 9.34
N LEU A 62 -9.12 3.88 9.63
CA LEU A 62 -8.23 3.17 8.71
C LEU A 62 -8.18 1.69 9.08
N VAL A 63 -8.53 0.82 8.14
CA VAL A 63 -8.37 -0.63 8.25
C VAL A 63 -7.21 -1.07 7.36
N LEU A 64 -6.22 -1.73 7.98
CA LEU A 64 -5.16 -2.45 7.27
C LEU A 64 -5.52 -3.93 7.22
N THR A 65 -5.66 -4.47 6.01
CA THR A 65 -6.01 -5.88 5.80
C THR A 65 -5.04 -6.55 4.84
N SER A 66 -4.91 -7.86 4.95
CA SER A 66 -4.18 -8.68 3.98
C SER A 66 -4.99 -8.80 2.69
N GLY A 67 -4.31 -8.80 1.54
CA GLY A 67 -4.91 -9.00 0.23
C GLY A 67 -5.59 -10.36 0.04
N ALA A 68 -5.30 -11.33 0.92
CA ALA A 68 -5.99 -12.61 0.96
C ALA A 68 -7.35 -12.56 1.67
N HIS A 69 -7.64 -11.48 2.40
CA HIS A 69 -8.88 -11.32 3.16
C HIS A 69 -9.78 -10.28 2.53
N ARG A 70 -11.08 -10.58 2.50
CA ARG A 70 -12.12 -9.56 2.32
C ARG A 70 -12.50 -9.07 3.71
N VAL A 71 -12.52 -7.75 3.89
CA VAL A 71 -13.13 -7.13 5.07
C VAL A 71 -14.63 -7.16 4.84
N ASP A 72 -15.35 -7.89 5.70
CA ASP A 72 -16.81 -8.03 5.71
C ASP A 72 -17.48 -7.08 6.72
#